data_AF-A0A6P8IQA7-F1
#
_entry.id   AF-A0A6P8IQA7-F1
#
_cell.length_a   1.000
_cell.length_b   1.000
_cell.length_c   1.000
_cell.angle_alpha   90.00
_cell.angle_beta   90.00
_cell.angle_gamma   90.00
#
_symmetry.space_group_name_H-M   'P 1'
#
loop_
_entity.id
_entity.type
_entity.pdbx_description
1 polymer ?
#
loop_
_entity_poly.entity_id
_entity_poly.type
_entity_poly.pdbx_seq_one_letter_code
_entity_poly.pdbx_strand_id
1 'polypeptide(L)'
;MADAQQRTEANEIAEFLSEFLLSAEVSNAYTLDEFKELFPLKFRDHEDVKQLYKAFQSKRKKLKAVIKRNIARHCSAANMMSLHLSHEQYHHLQNNSSVPGSNEESSDNEQQHLKEKLLSVRKDCKAAENQFMRCEKQLSDFDIFQGLNNKDFNVHTLQLLREKLEKPDLTEA
;
A
#
# COMPACT_ATOMS: atom_id res chain seq x y z
N MET A 1 7.11 27.75 21.25
CA MET A 1 5.77 27.61 21.85
C MET A 1 4.70 27.26 20.81
N ALA A 2 4.74 27.82 19.59
CA ALA A 2 3.81 27.46 18.50
C ALA A 2 3.81 25.96 18.11
N ASP A 3 4.98 25.31 18.02
CA ASP A 3 5.09 23.88 17.68
C ASP A 3 4.45 22.93 18.70
N ALA A 4 4.42 23.34 19.97
CA ALA A 4 3.79 22.54 21.02
C ALA A 4 2.27 22.60 20.89
N GLN A 5 1.73 23.77 20.54
CA GLN A 5 0.29 24.01 20.41
C GLN A 5 -0.31 23.33 19.16
N GLN A 6 0.41 23.36 18.03
CA GLN A 6 0.02 22.64 16.81
C GLN A 6 0.05 21.11 16.96
N ARG A 7 0.95 20.57 17.78
CA ARG A 7 0.96 19.13 18.11
C ARG A 7 -0.25 18.72 18.93
N THR A 8 -0.71 19.59 19.82
CA THR A 8 -1.91 19.35 20.65
C THR A 8 -3.18 19.35 19.77
N GLU A 9 -3.34 20.35 18.90
CA GLU A 9 -4.51 20.45 18.00
C GLU A 9 -4.61 19.26 17.03
N ALA A 10 -3.49 18.79 16.48
CA ALA A 10 -3.49 17.64 15.59
C ALA A 10 -3.79 16.32 16.29
N ASN A 11 -3.39 16.19 17.56
CA ASN A 11 -3.74 15.04 18.40
C ASN A 11 -5.23 15.06 18.75
N GLU A 12 -5.79 16.22 19.09
CA GLU A 12 -7.23 16.39 19.36
C GLU A 12 -8.09 16.04 18.14
N ILE A 13 -7.68 16.49 16.95
CA ILE A 13 -8.36 16.13 15.69
C ILE A 13 -8.23 14.63 15.40
N ALA A 14 -7.07 14.03 15.65
CA ALA A 14 -6.87 12.59 15.47
C ALA A 14 -7.74 11.76 16.43
N GLU A 15 -7.92 12.21 17.66
CA GLU A 15 -8.84 11.59 18.63
C GLU A 15 -10.29 11.71 18.18
N PHE A 16 -10.73 12.91 17.79
CA PHE A 16 -12.08 13.15 17.29
C PHE A 16 -12.40 12.32 16.04
N LEU A 17 -11.49 12.28 15.07
CA LEU A 17 -11.62 11.45 13.87
C LEU A 17 -11.62 9.97 14.21
N SER A 18 -10.85 9.55 15.23
CA SER A 18 -10.84 8.16 15.67
C SER A 18 -12.18 7.79 16.29
N GLU A 19 -12.76 8.66 17.11
CA GLU A 19 -14.06 8.44 17.74
C GLU A 19 -15.21 8.45 16.70
N PHE A 20 -15.15 9.37 15.73
CA PHE A 20 -16.16 9.47 14.67
C PHE A 20 -16.09 8.33 13.65
N LEU A 21 -14.91 7.99 13.15
CA LEU A 21 -14.73 6.99 12.09
C LEU A 21 -14.73 5.56 12.63
N LEU A 22 -14.35 5.36 13.89
CA LEU A 22 -14.58 4.09 14.59
C LEU A 22 -15.99 4.14 15.19
N SER A 23 -17.01 4.04 14.32
CA SER A 23 -18.41 3.98 14.74
C SER A 23 -18.65 2.92 15.83
N ALA A 24 -19.79 3.01 16.53
CA ALA A 24 -20.22 2.04 17.55
C ALA A 24 -20.06 0.57 17.10
N GLU A 25 -20.22 0.29 15.80
CA GLU A 25 -20.08 -1.03 15.19
C GLU A 25 -18.65 -1.56 15.19
N VAL A 26 -17.65 -0.67 15.17
CA VAL A 26 -16.23 -1.02 15.24
C VAL A 26 -15.72 -0.87 16.67
N SER A 27 -16.28 0.01 17.51
CA SER A 27 -15.87 0.18 18.91
C SER A 27 -16.44 -0.91 19.85
N ASN A 28 -17.70 -1.33 19.71
CA ASN A 28 -18.38 -2.31 20.59
C ASN A 28 -17.68 -3.66 20.65
N ALA A 29 -16.88 -3.91 21.66
CA ALA A 29 -16.26 -5.21 21.88
C ALA A 29 -17.32 -6.19 22.38
N TYR A 30 -18.03 -6.86 21.46
CA TYR A 30 -18.84 -8.01 21.82
C TYR A 30 -17.93 -9.03 22.51
N THR A 31 -18.31 -9.43 23.71
CA THR A 31 -17.78 -10.61 24.37
C THR A 31 -18.18 -11.86 23.58
N LEU A 32 -17.51 -12.98 23.85
CA LEU A 32 -17.89 -14.24 23.21
C LEU A 32 -19.34 -14.61 23.57
N ASP A 33 -19.76 -14.34 24.80
CA ASP A 33 -21.10 -14.69 25.28
C ASP A 33 -22.18 -13.85 24.59
N GLU A 34 -21.99 -12.54 24.46
CA GLU A 34 -22.90 -11.69 23.68
C GLU A 34 -22.92 -12.07 22.19
N PHE A 35 -21.78 -12.51 21.64
CA PHE A 35 -21.71 -13.01 20.27
C PHE A 35 -22.47 -14.32 20.10
N LYS A 36 -22.41 -15.22 21.09
CA LYS A 36 -23.15 -16.48 21.10
C LYS A 36 -24.66 -16.26 21.17
N GLU A 37 -25.14 -15.22 21.86
CA GLU A 37 -26.57 -14.91 21.95
C GLU A 37 -27.22 -14.68 20.57
N LEU A 38 -26.42 -14.30 19.56
CA LEU A 38 -26.86 -14.13 18.16
C LEU A 38 -27.16 -15.46 17.45
N PHE A 39 -26.77 -16.59 18.03
CA PHE A 39 -26.96 -17.92 17.46
C PHE A 39 -28.08 -18.68 18.20
N PRO A 40 -28.82 -19.57 17.51
CA PRO A 40 -29.79 -20.45 18.15
C PRO A 40 -29.15 -21.25 19.29
N LEU A 41 -29.90 -21.48 20.37
CA LEU A 41 -29.40 -22.12 21.61
C LEU A 41 -28.58 -23.39 21.35
N LYS A 42 -29.06 -24.24 20.43
CA LYS A 42 -28.42 -25.51 20.03
C LYS A 42 -27.01 -25.38 19.42
N PHE A 43 -26.62 -24.19 18.96
CA PHE A 43 -25.34 -23.95 18.28
C PHE A 43 -24.39 -23.05 19.06
N ARG A 44 -24.80 -22.47 20.19
CA ARG A 44 -24.01 -21.47 20.94
C ARG A 44 -22.65 -21.98 21.38
N ASP A 45 -22.57 -23.26 21.74
CA ASP A 45 -21.33 -23.90 22.18
C ASP A 45 -20.63 -24.70 21.07
N HIS A 46 -21.12 -24.60 19.83
CA HIS A 46 -20.46 -25.22 18.68
C HIS A 46 -19.10 -24.56 18.43
N GLU A 47 -18.07 -25.36 18.13
CA GLU A 47 -16.72 -24.86 17.88
C GLU A 47 -16.69 -23.85 16.72
N ASP A 48 -17.54 -24.02 15.71
CA ASP A 48 -17.65 -23.09 14.59
C ASP A 48 -18.06 -21.69 15.03
N VAL A 49 -18.91 -21.55 16.05
CA VAL A 49 -19.31 -20.24 16.60
C VAL A 49 -18.11 -19.57 17.28
N LYS A 50 -17.27 -20.34 17.97
CA LYS A 50 -16.01 -19.82 18.54
C LYS A 50 -15.03 -19.41 17.43
N GLN A 51 -14.93 -20.16 16.34
CA GLN A 51 -14.09 -19.80 15.20
C GLN A 51 -14.59 -18.54 14.50
N LEU A 52 -15.90 -18.41 14.29
CA LEU A 52 -16.56 -17.23 13.76
C LEU A 52 -16.28 -16.00 14.63
N TYR A 53 -16.35 -16.14 15.95
CA TYR A 53 -16.01 -15.07 16.88
C TYR A 53 -14.54 -14.64 16.76
N LYS A 54 -13.59 -15.59 16.68
CA LYS A 54 -12.17 -15.28 16.48
C LYS A 54 -11.94 -14.55 15.16
N ALA A 55 -12.57 -15.00 14.07
CA ALA A 55 -12.48 -14.35 12.77
C ALA A 55 -13.06 -12.94 12.79
N PHE A 56 -14.23 -12.76 13.42
CA PHE A 56 -14.88 -11.47 13.62
C PHE A 56 -13.98 -10.49 14.39
N GLN A 57 -13.44 -10.92 15.54
CA GLN A 57 -12.54 -10.10 16.34
C GLN A 57 -11.25 -9.75 15.58
N SER A 58 -10.68 -10.69 14.84
CA SER A 58 -9.48 -10.46 14.01
C SER A 58 -9.73 -9.41 12.92
N LYS A 59 -10.85 -9.54 12.19
CA LYS A 59 -11.24 -8.58 11.14
C LYS A 59 -11.44 -7.17 11.72
N ARG A 60 -12.09 -7.06 12.89
CA ARG A 60 -12.29 -5.78 13.58
C ARG A 60 -10.98 -5.16 14.06
N LYS A 61 -10.06 -5.93 14.64
CA LYS A 61 -8.73 -5.45 15.03
C LYS A 61 -7.97 -4.89 13.83
N LYS A 62 -7.98 -5.59 12.70
CA LYS A 62 -7.35 -5.13 11.45
C LYS A 62 -7.97 -3.82 10.97
N LEU A 63 -9.30 -3.73 10.96
CA LEU A 63 -10.01 -2.52 10.53
C LEU A 63 -9.68 -1.32 11.45
N LYS A 64 -9.71 -1.50 12.77
CA LYS A 64 -9.29 -0.47 13.75
C LYS A 64 -7.88 0.03 13.47
N ALA A 65 -6.93 -0.89 13.25
CA ALA A 65 -5.55 -0.54 13.00
C ALA A 65 -5.37 0.24 11.68
N VAL A 66 -6.11 -0.13 10.63
CA VAL A 66 -6.09 0.59 9.35
C VAL A 66 -6.66 2.00 9.49
N ILE A 67 -7.81 2.15 10.15
CA ILE A 67 -8.44 3.46 10.38
C ILE A 67 -7.52 4.36 11.19
N LYS A 68 -6.99 3.89 12.33
CA LYS A 68 -6.03 4.65 13.15
C LYS A 68 -4.79 5.06 12.36
N ARG A 69 -4.23 4.16 11.55
CA ARG A 69 -3.08 4.47 10.69
C ARG A 69 -3.41 5.56 9.66
N ASN A 70 -4.58 5.50 9.05
CA ASN A 70 -5.00 6.48 8.05
C ASN A 70 -5.24 7.85 8.68
N ILE A 71 -5.86 7.91 9.86
CA ILE A 71 -6.04 9.14 10.62
C ILE A 71 -4.69 9.74 11.00
N ALA A 72 -3.78 8.95 11.57
CA ALA A 72 -2.44 9.43 11.93
C ALA A 72 -1.66 9.95 10.72
N ARG A 73 -1.75 9.26 9.57
CA ARG A 73 -1.15 9.72 8.31
C ARG A 73 -1.78 11.02 7.81
N HIS A 74 -3.10 11.14 7.91
CA HIS A 74 -3.82 12.34 7.46
C HIS A 74 -3.48 13.56 8.33
N CYS A 75 -3.53 13.42 9.66
CA CYS A 75 -3.21 14.51 10.59
C CYS A 75 -1.73 14.92 10.52
N SER A 76 -0.81 13.97 10.33
CA SER A 76 0.61 14.29 10.14
C SER A 76 0.88 15.00 8.80
N ALA A 77 0.23 14.58 7.72
CA ALA A 77 0.33 15.25 6.42
C ALA A 77 -0.28 16.67 6.44
N ALA A 78 -1.42 16.86 7.13
CA ALA A 78 -2.04 18.16 7.28
C ALA A 78 -1.17 19.14 8.08
N ASN A 79 -0.52 18.68 9.15
CA ASN A 79 0.48 19.47 9.88
C ASN A 79 1.68 19.85 9.00
N MET A 80 2.14 18.94 8.14
CA MET A 80 3.22 19.24 7.21
C MET A 80 2.80 20.20 6.10
N MET A 81 1.52 20.23 5.68
CA MET A 81 0.98 21.23 4.74
C MET A 81 0.80 22.61 5.39
N SER A 82 0.42 22.69 6.67
CA SER A 82 0.34 23.96 7.42
C SER A 82 1.71 24.62 7.61
N LEU A 83 2.78 23.82 7.70
CA LEU A 83 4.17 24.28 7.74
C LEU A 83 4.77 24.58 6.35
N HIS A 84 4.03 24.35 5.26
CA HIS A 84 4.55 24.42 3.90
C HIS A 84 4.27 25.75 3.21
N LEU A 85 4.92 26.79 3.72
CA LEU A 85 5.29 27.98 2.93
C LEU A 85 6.76 27.94 2.49
N SER A 86 7.41 26.77 2.46
CA SER A 86 8.67 26.60 1.72
C SER A 86 8.85 25.17 1.21
N HIS A 87 8.96 25.06 -0.12
CA HIS A 87 8.98 23.81 -0.90
C HIS A 87 10.30 23.01 -0.77
N GLU A 88 11.24 23.45 0.05
CA GLU A 88 12.61 22.92 0.08
C GLU A 88 12.92 22.00 1.29
N GLN A 89 12.09 21.95 2.32
CA GLN A 89 12.39 21.15 3.53
C GLN A 89 11.75 19.75 3.58
N TYR A 90 10.84 19.43 2.64
CA TYR A 90 10.17 18.12 2.63
C TYR A 90 11.11 16.92 2.40
N HIS A 91 12.31 17.15 1.87
CA HIS A 91 13.30 16.09 1.67
C HIS A 91 14.11 15.74 2.93
N HIS A 92 14.11 16.57 3.98
CA HIS A 92 14.95 16.34 5.16
C HIS A 92 14.24 15.68 6.36
N LEU A 93 12.91 15.68 6.43
CA LEU A 93 12.17 15.17 7.59
C LEU A 93 11.77 13.68 7.51
N GLN A 94 12.00 13.00 6.38
CA GLN A 94 11.90 11.53 6.31
C GLN A 94 13.06 10.79 6.99
N ASN A 95 14.12 11.49 7.41
CA ASN A 95 15.32 10.87 7.99
C ASN A 95 15.46 10.97 9.52
N ASN A 96 14.61 11.72 10.25
CA ASN A 96 14.81 11.98 11.69
C ASN A 96 13.59 11.64 12.58
N SER A 97 12.93 10.50 12.35
CA SER A 97 12.00 9.92 13.32
C SER A 97 12.70 8.87 14.18
N SER A 98 13.65 9.31 15.00
CA SER A 98 14.25 8.49 16.05
C SER A 98 13.34 8.50 17.27
N VAL A 99 12.64 7.39 17.50
CA VAL A 99 12.01 7.07 18.79
C VAL A 99 13.14 6.70 19.75
N PRO A 100 13.26 7.30 20.96
CA PRO A 100 14.26 6.89 21.92
C PRO A 100 13.76 5.63 22.65
N GLY A 101 14.48 4.52 22.51
CA GLY A 101 14.29 3.36 23.38
C GLY A 101 14.53 2.00 22.74
N SER A 102 15.77 1.52 22.89
CA SER A 102 16.20 0.11 22.84
C SER A 102 16.31 -0.56 21.46
N ASN A 103 17.53 -0.52 20.88
CA ASN A 103 18.22 -1.51 20.02
C ASN A 103 18.87 -0.88 18.76
N GLU A 104 19.86 0.00 18.95
CA GLU A 104 20.46 0.79 17.86
C GLU A 104 21.38 -0.01 16.90
N GLU A 105 21.94 -1.16 17.28
CA GLU A 105 22.81 -1.91 16.35
C GLU A 105 22.07 -2.86 15.39
N SER A 106 20.82 -3.24 15.69
CA SER A 106 20.03 -4.13 14.83
C SER A 106 19.20 -3.39 13.78
N SER A 107 18.86 -2.11 14.03
CA SER A 107 17.99 -1.31 13.16
C SER A 107 18.72 -0.81 11.91
N ASP A 108 19.99 -0.44 12.02
CA ASP A 108 20.74 0.13 10.89
C ASP A 108 21.02 -0.90 9.78
N ASN A 109 21.31 -2.15 10.16
CA ASN A 109 21.48 -3.24 9.20
C ASN A 109 20.18 -3.59 8.48
N GLU A 110 19.04 -3.59 9.19
CA GLU A 110 17.74 -3.86 8.58
C GLU A 110 17.31 -2.71 7.64
N GLN A 111 17.54 -1.46 8.06
CA GLN A 111 17.28 -0.29 7.22
C GLN A 111 18.17 -0.26 5.98
N GLN A 112 19.45 -0.61 6.09
CA GLN A 112 20.36 -0.70 4.95
C GLN A 112 19.95 -1.81 4.00
N HIS A 113 19.59 -2.99 4.52
CA HIS A 113 19.09 -4.10 3.72
C HIS A 113 17.79 -3.73 2.97
N LEU A 114 16.87 -3.03 3.64
CA LEU A 114 15.64 -2.53 3.02
C LEU A 114 15.92 -1.50 1.92
N LYS A 115 16.89 -0.60 2.11
CA LYS A 115 17.33 0.38 1.09
C LYS A 115 17.91 -0.32 -0.13
N GLU A 116 18.77 -1.31 0.06
CA GLU A 116 19.35 -2.12 -1.03
C GLU A 116 18.26 -2.87 -1.80
N LYS A 117 17.31 -3.49 -1.10
CA LYS A 117 16.18 -4.17 -1.73
C LYS A 117 15.29 -3.22 -2.51
N LEU A 118 15.04 -2.02 -1.98
CA LEU A 118 14.24 -0.99 -2.66
C LEU A 118 14.96 -0.49 -3.94
N LEU A 119 16.28 -0.31 -3.88
CA LEU A 119 17.10 0.01 -5.06
C LEU A 119 17.06 -1.11 -6.10
N SER A 120 17.15 -2.38 -5.68
CA SER A 120 17.01 -3.53 -6.58
C SER A 120 15.66 -3.54 -7.27
N VAL A 121 14.56 -3.42 -6.50
CA VAL A 121 13.20 -3.41 -7.07
C VAL A 121 13.00 -2.24 -8.03
N ARG A 122 13.52 -1.05 -7.72
CA ARG A 122 13.47 0.09 -8.65
C ARG A 122 14.22 -0.18 -9.94
N LYS A 123 15.38 -0.84 -9.88
CA LYS A 123 16.14 -1.24 -11.06
C LYS A 123 15.35 -2.24 -11.91
N ASP A 124 14.70 -3.21 -11.27
CA ASP A 124 13.87 -4.21 -11.94
C ASP A 124 12.64 -3.58 -12.58
N CYS A 125 11.96 -2.65 -11.89
CA CYS A 125 10.86 -1.87 -12.46
C CYS A 125 11.30 -1.08 -13.69
N LYS A 126 12.44 -0.38 -13.62
CA LYS A 126 12.97 0.38 -14.76
C LYS A 126 13.35 -0.52 -15.94
N ALA A 127 13.91 -1.71 -15.65
CA ALA A 127 14.20 -2.69 -16.68
C ALA A 127 12.92 -3.23 -17.34
N ALA A 128 11.88 -3.52 -16.55
CA ALA A 128 10.58 -3.94 -17.06
C ALA A 128 9.90 -2.83 -17.89
N GLU A 129 9.93 -1.58 -17.42
CA GLU A 129 9.43 -0.42 -18.17
C GLU A 129 10.16 -0.28 -19.52
N ASN A 130 11.48 -0.40 -19.54
CA ASN A 130 12.25 -0.38 -20.79
C ASN A 130 11.87 -1.53 -21.73
N GLN A 131 11.59 -2.72 -21.19
CA GLN A 131 11.09 -3.84 -22.00
C GLN A 131 9.69 -3.56 -22.55
N PHE A 132 8.78 -2.99 -21.75
CA PHE A 132 7.46 -2.59 -22.24
C PHE A 132 7.57 -1.54 -23.34
N MET A 133 8.40 -0.51 -23.18
CA MET A 133 8.63 0.50 -24.21
C MET A 133 9.25 -0.10 -25.48
N ARG A 134 10.14 -1.09 -25.35
CA ARG A 134 10.69 -1.82 -26.50
C ARG A 134 9.59 -2.59 -27.23
N CYS A 135 8.75 -3.32 -26.50
CA CYS A 135 7.63 -4.06 -27.05
C CYS A 135 6.61 -3.13 -27.72
N GLU A 136 6.29 -2.00 -27.08
CA GLU A 136 5.40 -0.97 -27.63
C GLU A 136 5.95 -0.42 -28.94
N LYS A 137 7.23 -0.01 -28.96
CA LYS A 137 7.89 0.48 -30.18
C LYS A 137 7.86 -0.57 -31.28
N GLN A 138 8.18 -1.82 -30.98
CA GLN A 138 8.11 -2.90 -31.96
C GLN A 138 6.66 -3.07 -32.46
N LEU A 139 5.66 -3.12 -31.58
CA LEU A 139 4.26 -3.21 -31.99
C LEU A 139 3.82 -2.02 -32.88
N SER A 140 4.27 -0.81 -32.57
CA SER A 140 4.03 0.39 -33.40
C SER A 140 4.71 0.30 -34.76
N ASP A 141 5.95 -0.23 -34.83
CA ASP A 141 6.68 -0.39 -36.09
C ASP A 141 6.05 -1.44 -37.03
N PHE A 142 5.24 -2.36 -36.49
CA PHE A 142 4.68 -3.49 -37.23
C PHE A 142 3.28 -3.26 -37.82
N ASP A 143 2.67 -2.07 -37.67
CA ASP A 143 1.36 -1.71 -38.24
C ASP A 143 0.31 -2.84 -38.10
N ILE A 144 0.36 -3.56 -36.97
CA ILE A 144 -0.39 -4.82 -36.77
C ILE A 144 -1.91 -4.57 -36.75
N PHE A 145 -2.31 -3.32 -36.48
CA PHE A 145 -3.69 -2.88 -36.43
C PHE A 145 -3.96 -1.87 -37.54
N GLN A 146 -4.27 -2.37 -38.74
CA GLN A 146 -4.82 -1.53 -39.81
C GLN A 146 -6.33 -1.28 -39.67
N GLY A 147 -6.97 -1.81 -38.62
CA GLY A 147 -8.41 -1.66 -38.37
C GLY A 147 -8.92 -2.39 -37.14
N LEU A 148 -10.21 -2.17 -36.81
CA LEU A 148 -10.93 -2.77 -35.68
C LEU A 148 -11.57 -4.14 -36.00
N ASN A 149 -11.47 -4.62 -37.24
CA ASN A 149 -12.12 -5.85 -37.68
C ASN A 149 -11.15 -7.04 -37.66
N ASN A 150 -11.63 -8.22 -37.26
CA ASN A 150 -10.88 -9.49 -37.25
C ASN A 150 -10.28 -9.90 -38.63
N LYS A 151 -10.71 -9.27 -39.73
CA LYS A 151 -10.19 -9.53 -41.09
C LYS A 151 -8.94 -8.71 -41.43
N ASP A 152 -8.64 -7.69 -40.64
CA ASP A 152 -7.46 -6.83 -40.80
C ASP A 152 -6.26 -7.33 -39.97
N PHE A 153 -6.44 -8.46 -39.27
CA PHE A 153 -5.44 -9.06 -38.42
C PHE A 153 -4.54 -10.01 -39.23
N ASN A 154 -3.39 -9.51 -39.66
CA ASN A 154 -2.45 -10.30 -40.43
C ASN A 154 -1.66 -11.26 -39.51
N VAL A 155 -2.12 -12.51 -39.46
CA VAL A 155 -1.50 -13.59 -38.67
C VAL A 155 -0.02 -13.80 -39.03
N HIS A 156 0.37 -13.52 -40.29
CA HIS A 156 1.77 -13.61 -40.71
C HIS A 156 2.65 -12.54 -40.05
N THR A 157 2.12 -11.33 -39.86
CA THR A 157 2.82 -10.22 -39.18
C THR A 157 3.05 -10.53 -37.70
N LEU A 158 2.11 -11.21 -37.03
CA LEU A 158 2.30 -11.68 -35.66
C LEU A 158 3.38 -12.75 -35.54
N GLN A 159 3.50 -13.62 -36.54
CA GLN A 159 4.54 -14.65 -36.57
C GLN A 159 5.93 -14.01 -36.71
N LEU A 160 6.05 -12.98 -37.56
CA LEU A 160 7.25 -12.14 -37.68
C LEU A 160 7.57 -11.38 -36.39
N LEU A 161 6.55 -10.84 -35.70
CA LEU A 161 6.72 -10.16 -34.41
C LEU A 161 7.23 -11.13 -33.34
N ARG A 162 6.65 -12.34 -33.27
CA ARG A 162 7.09 -13.38 -32.34
C ARG A 162 8.56 -13.75 -32.55
N GLU A 163 8.97 -13.95 -33.81
CA GLU A 163 10.36 -14.29 -34.13
C GLU A 163 11.35 -13.15 -33.78
N LYS A 164 10.93 -11.89 -33.88
CA LYS A 164 11.75 -10.74 -33.44
C LYS A 164 11.76 -10.53 -31.92
N LEU A 165 10.69 -10.89 -31.21
CA LEU A 165 10.63 -10.82 -29.75
C LEU A 165 11.42 -11.96 -29.09
N GLU A 166 11.44 -13.15 -29.71
CA GLU A 166 12.22 -14.30 -29.22
C GLU A 166 13.73 -14.16 -29.46
N LYS A 167 14.15 -13.25 -30.35
CA LYS A 167 15.58 -12.94 -30.60
C LYS A 167 15.92 -11.57 -30.03
N PRO A 168 16.52 -11.46 -28.85
CA PRO A 168 17.08 -10.19 -28.40
C PRO A 168 18.15 -9.77 -29.40
N ASP A 169 17.97 -8.63 -30.07
CA ASP A 169 19.00 -8.01 -30.91
C ASP A 169 20.36 -8.01 -30.18
N LEU A 170 21.26 -8.89 -30.64
CA LEU A 170 22.70 -8.82 -30.41
C LEU A 170 23.25 -7.73 -31.35
N THR A 171 22.87 -6.48 -31.13
CA THR A 171 23.50 -5.33 -31.78
C THR A 171 23.48 -4.11 -30.85
N GLU A 172 24.33 -4.15 -29.83
CA GLU A 172 25.13 -2.98 -29.47
C GLU A 172 26.60 -3.40 -29.63
N ALA A 173 27.22 -2.94 -30.72
CA ALA A 173 28.65 -2.81 -30.89
C ALA A 173 28.92 -1.41 -31.43
#